data_AF-A0A4R6NZM4-F1
#
_entry.id   AF-A0A4R6NZM4-F1
#
_cell.length_a   1.000
_cell.length_b   1.000
_cell.length_c   1.000
_cell.angle_alpha   90.00
_cell.angle_beta   90.00
_cell.angle_gamma   90.00
#
_symmetry.space_group_name_H-M   'P 1'
#
loop_
_entity.id
_entity.type
_entity.pdbx_description
1 polymer ?
#
loop_
_entity_poly.entity_id
_entity_poly.type
_entity_poly.pdbx_seq_one_letter_code
_entity_poly.pdbx_strand_id
1 'polypeptide(L)'
;MTPFFNWVHLWNTGAAFSLFANGGGWQRYFFIGVALLMSVALTRLIFNKVSKRDGISYGLILGGAVGNLIDRLFRGYVVDSLHLGWQTWQLPVFNIADIAITLGVILLLLSNLQVSMIPNLPGSK
;
A
#
# COMPACT_ATOMS: atom_id res chain seq x y z
N MET A 1 -19.45 -13.80 -14.42
CA MET A 1 -18.75 -12.52 -14.29
C MET A 1 -19.79 -11.42 -14.17
N THR A 2 -19.64 -10.49 -13.22
CA THR A 2 -20.57 -9.36 -13.08
C THR A 2 -20.03 -8.12 -13.81
N PRO A 3 -20.89 -7.15 -14.14
CA PRO A 3 -20.46 -5.92 -14.81
C PRO A 3 -19.55 -5.02 -13.98
N PHE A 4 -19.50 -5.22 -12.66
CA PHE A 4 -18.84 -4.27 -11.74
C PHE A 4 -17.74 -4.89 -10.87
N PHE A 5 -17.88 -6.15 -10.48
CA PHE A 5 -16.94 -6.83 -9.60
C PHE A 5 -16.74 -8.29 -9.99
N ASN A 6 -15.48 -8.72 -10.03
CA ASN A 6 -15.12 -10.09 -10.31
C ASN A 6 -14.02 -10.56 -9.36
N TRP A 7 -14.18 -11.78 -8.85
CA TRP A 7 -13.09 -12.53 -8.25
C TRP A 7 -12.27 -13.16 -9.37
N VAL A 8 -10.97 -12.86 -9.40
CA VAL A 8 -10.03 -13.40 -10.37
C VAL A 8 -8.83 -14.00 -9.63
N HIS A 9 -7.92 -14.64 -10.35
CA HIS A 9 -6.65 -15.10 -9.80
C HIS A 9 -5.54 -14.68 -10.76
N LEU A 10 -4.82 -13.62 -10.41
CA LEU A 10 -3.76 -13.03 -11.22
C LEU A 10 -2.44 -13.11 -10.47
N TRP A 11 -1.37 -13.50 -11.18
CA TRP A 11 -0.01 -13.50 -10.64
C TRP A 11 0.71 -12.24 -11.08
N ASN A 12 0.98 -11.36 -10.12
CA ASN A 12 1.61 -10.08 -10.37
C ASN A 12 3.11 -10.14 -10.05
N THR A 13 3.92 -10.25 -11.11
CA THR A 13 5.38 -10.23 -11.04
C THR A 13 5.95 -8.80 -10.99
N GLY A 14 5.13 -7.79 -11.30
CA GLY A 14 5.49 -6.38 -11.34
C GLY A 14 4.95 -5.58 -10.15
N ALA A 15 4.84 -4.27 -10.35
CA ALA A 15 4.01 -3.37 -9.53
C ALA A 15 2.67 -3.09 -10.25
N ALA A 16 1.85 -2.20 -9.67
CA ALA A 16 0.65 -1.68 -10.31
C ALA A 16 0.92 -1.30 -11.80
N PHE A 17 -0.06 -1.58 -12.67
CA PHE A 17 0.01 -1.38 -14.12
C PHE A 17 1.08 -2.18 -14.86
N SER A 18 1.52 -3.32 -14.31
CA SER A 18 2.59 -4.15 -14.90
C SER A 18 3.91 -3.38 -15.07
N LEU A 19 4.13 -2.33 -14.28
CA LEU A 19 5.40 -1.59 -14.29
C LEU A 19 6.53 -2.58 -13.99
N PHE A 20 7.49 -2.63 -14.91
CA PHE A 20 8.63 -3.54 -14.94
C PHE A 20 8.35 -5.03 -15.20
N ALA A 21 7.12 -5.47 -15.50
CA ALA A 21 6.82 -6.91 -15.65
C ALA A 21 7.68 -7.66 -16.71
N ASN A 22 8.23 -6.95 -17.71
CA ASN A 22 9.03 -7.54 -18.79
C ASN A 22 10.55 -7.62 -18.50
N GLY A 23 11.04 -7.22 -17.33
CA GLY A 23 12.47 -7.08 -17.11
C GLY A 23 13.16 -8.31 -16.50
N GLY A 24 12.81 -9.54 -16.87
CA GLY A 24 13.63 -10.71 -16.51
C GLY A 24 13.78 -11.05 -15.02
N GLY A 25 12.84 -10.65 -14.16
CA GLY A 25 12.75 -11.11 -12.77
C GLY A 25 13.43 -10.25 -11.70
N TRP A 26 14.23 -9.23 -12.07
CA TRP A 26 14.88 -8.35 -11.09
C TRP A 26 13.88 -7.57 -10.22
N GLN A 27 12.67 -7.36 -10.75
CA GLN A 27 11.56 -6.64 -10.10
C GLN A 27 11.25 -7.23 -8.73
N ARG A 28 11.29 -8.57 -8.64
CA ARG A 28 11.05 -9.29 -7.39
C ARG A 28 11.97 -8.78 -6.29
N TYR A 29 13.27 -8.76 -6.55
CA TYR A 29 14.27 -8.33 -5.56
C TYR A 29 14.18 -6.83 -5.26
N PHE A 30 13.91 -6.02 -6.28
CA PHE A 30 13.67 -4.59 -6.09
C PHE A 30 12.48 -4.33 -5.15
N PHE A 31 11.33 -4.94 -5.40
CA PHE A 31 10.15 -4.75 -4.55
C PHE A 31 10.33 -5.35 -3.15
N ILE A 32 11.06 -6.45 -3.00
CA ILE A 32 11.46 -6.98 -1.69
C ILE A 32 12.29 -5.92 -0.94
N GLY A 33 13.29 -5.32 -1.59
CA GLY A 33 14.14 -4.29 -1.00
C GLY A 33 13.35 -3.06 -0.55
N VAL A 34 12.47 -2.55 -1.41
CA VAL A 34 11.60 -1.41 -1.08
C VAL A 34 10.66 -1.75 0.08
N ALA A 35 10.01 -2.91 0.05
CA ALA A 35 9.07 -3.31 1.11
C ALA A 35 9.77 -3.48 2.46
N LEU A 36 10.98 -4.06 2.49
CA LEU A 36 11.79 -4.17 3.71
C LEU A 36 12.20 -2.79 4.25
N LEU A 37 12.70 -1.91 3.37
CA LEU A 37 13.10 -0.55 3.76
C LEU A 37 11.92 0.23 4.34
N MET A 38 10.78 0.20 3.66
CA MET A 38 9.56 0.85 4.13
C MET A 38 9.06 0.25 5.44
N SER A 39 9.12 -1.07 5.59
CA SER A 39 8.71 -1.74 6.83
C SER A 39 9.55 -1.26 8.02
N VAL A 40 10.89 -1.25 7.88
CA VAL A 40 11.80 -0.77 8.93
C VAL A 40 11.55 0.70 9.26
N ALA A 41 11.38 1.55 8.24
CA ALA A 41 11.11 2.97 8.44
C ALA A 41 9.80 3.22 9.20
N LEU A 42 8.70 2.58 8.77
CA LEU A 42 7.39 2.72 9.40
C LEU A 42 7.37 2.16 10.81
N THR A 43 8.01 1.01 11.05
CA THR A 43 8.15 0.46 12.40
C THR A 43 8.86 1.44 13.33
N ARG A 44 9.96 2.07 12.90
CA ARG A 44 10.65 3.10 13.70
C ARG A 44 9.75 4.31 13.98
N LEU A 45 8.99 4.78 13.00
CA LEU A 45 8.05 5.89 13.19
C LEU A 45 6.96 5.56 14.21
N ILE A 46 6.39 4.36 14.16
CA ILE A 46 5.38 3.91 15.13
C ILE A 46 5.93 3.94 16.56
N PHE A 47 7.20 3.56 16.75
CA PHE A 47 7.83 3.60 18.08
C PHE A 47 8.19 5.00 18.58
N ASN A 48 8.24 6.01 17.71
CA ASN A 48 8.59 7.40 18.06
C ASN A 48 7.42 8.23 18.63
N LYS A 49 6.47 7.60 19.34
CA LYS A 49 5.31 8.26 20.01
C LYS A 49 4.52 9.20 19.09
N VAL A 50 4.08 8.67 17.95
CA VAL A 50 3.24 9.39 16.98
C VAL A 50 1.79 9.52 17.46
N SER A 51 1.01 10.38 16.82
CA SER A 51 -0.42 10.48 17.11
C SER A 51 -1.11 9.13 16.85
N LYS A 52 -2.24 8.86 17.53
CA LYS A 52 -3.01 7.62 17.28
C LYS A 52 -3.41 7.48 15.81
N ARG A 53 -3.74 8.59 15.14
CA ARG A 53 -4.13 8.59 13.72
C ARG A 53 -2.97 8.23 12.81
N ASP A 54 -1.79 8.78 13.05
CA ASP A 54 -0.60 8.47 12.27
C ASP A 54 -0.15 7.03 12.54
N GLY A 55 -0.22 6.57 13.79
CA GLY A 55 0.05 5.18 14.16
C GLY A 55 -0.83 4.18 13.42
N ILE A 56 -2.14 4.44 13.31
CA ILE A 56 -3.08 3.61 12.52
C ILE A 56 -2.69 3.66 11.03
N SER A 57 -2.39 4.84 10.51
CA SER A 57 -1.99 5.03 9.10
C SER A 57 -0.73 4.24 8.77
N TYR A 58 0.31 4.34 9.60
CA TYR A 58 1.55 3.58 9.45
C TYR A 58 1.32 2.09 9.61
N GLY A 59 0.47 1.67 10.55
CA GLY A 59 0.11 0.26 10.74
C GLY A 59 -0.55 -0.36 9.51
N LEU A 60 -1.47 0.36 8.86
CA LEU A 60 -2.12 -0.08 7.62
C LEU A 60 -1.11 -0.22 6.46
N ILE A 61 -0.26 0.79 6.26
CA ILE A 61 0.77 0.75 5.21
C ILE A 61 1.76 -0.39 5.48
N LEU A 62 2.22 -0.54 6.72
CA LEU A 62 3.14 -1.59 7.15
C LEU A 62 2.53 -2.97 6.92
N GLY A 63 1.29 -3.19 7.36
CA GLY A 63 0.59 -4.46 7.19
C GLY A 63 0.45 -4.88 5.73
N GLY A 64 0.04 -3.95 4.85
CA GLY A 64 -0.04 -4.23 3.42
C GLY A 64 1.34 -4.45 2.78
N ALA A 65 2.35 -3.65 3.12
CA ALA A 65 3.71 -3.82 2.61
C ALA A 65 4.29 -5.20 2.99
N VAL A 66 4.10 -5.63 4.25
CA VAL A 66 4.53 -6.94 4.73
C VAL A 66 3.75 -8.08 4.06
N GLY A 67 2.44 -7.94 3.87
CA GLY A 67 1.63 -8.94 3.16
C GLY A 67 2.12 -9.20 1.74
N ASN A 68 2.33 -8.14 0.97
CA ASN A 68 2.86 -8.21 -0.39
C ASN A 68 4.34 -8.65 -0.44
N LEU A 69 5.11 -8.41 0.62
CA LEU A 69 6.49 -8.91 0.77
C LEU A 69 6.51 -10.42 0.99
N ILE A 70 5.66 -10.93 1.88
CA ILE A 70 5.53 -12.38 2.16
C ILE A 70 5.24 -13.12 0.85
N ASP A 71 4.28 -12.64 0.08
CA ASP A 71 3.97 -13.20 -1.24
C ASP A 71 5.19 -13.27 -2.16
N ARG A 72 5.95 -12.17 -2.30
CA ARG A 72 7.16 -12.14 -3.13
C ARG A 72 8.29 -13.03 -2.62
N LEU A 73 8.40 -13.22 -1.31
CA LEU A 73 9.41 -14.11 -0.73
C LEU A 73 9.07 -15.58 -1.00
N PHE A 74 7.84 -16.00 -0.74
CA PHE A 74 7.43 -17.41 -0.81
C PHE A 74 7.02 -17.85 -2.22
N ARG A 75 6.34 -17.00 -2.99
CA ARG A 75 5.79 -17.33 -4.32
C ARG A 75 6.57 -16.71 -5.46
N GLY A 76 7.27 -15.61 -5.21
CA GLY A 76 7.98 -14.84 -6.23
C GLY A 76 7.13 -13.80 -6.96
N TYR A 77 5.84 -13.74 -6.66
CA TYR A 77 4.87 -12.79 -7.20
C TYR A 77 3.78 -12.53 -6.14
N VAL A 78 2.97 -11.49 -6.34
CA VAL A 78 1.79 -11.19 -5.52
C VAL A 78 0.55 -11.80 -6.15
N VAL A 79 -0.35 -12.32 -5.30
CA VAL A 79 -1.65 -12.81 -5.76
C VAL A 79 -2.66 -11.66 -5.71
N ASP A 80 -3.15 -11.27 -6.88
CA ASP A 80 -4.20 -10.26 -7.04
C ASP A 80 -5.53 -10.95 -7.38
N SER A 81 -6.59 -10.61 -6.64
CA SER A 81 -7.86 -11.33 -6.70
C SER A 81 -9.10 -10.47 -6.88
N LEU A 82 -9.00 -9.16 -6.59
CA LEU A 82 -10.12 -8.24 -6.63
C LEU A 82 -10.06 -7.43 -7.92
N HIS A 83 -11.06 -7.63 -8.79
CA HIS A 83 -11.21 -6.86 -10.01
C HIS A 83 -12.50 -6.01 -9.93
N LEU A 84 -12.33 -4.69 -9.97
CA LEU A 84 -13.42 -3.72 -10.02
C LEU A 84 -13.39 -2.95 -11.34
N GLY A 85 -14.55 -2.76 -11.95
CA GLY A 85 -14.70 -1.97 -13.16
C GLY A 85 -16.13 -1.49 -13.34
N TRP A 86 -16.36 -0.65 -14.35
CA TRP A 86 -17.68 -0.27 -14.82
C TRP A 86 -17.60 0.10 -16.30
N GLN A 87 -18.34 -0.61 -17.15
CA GLN A 87 -18.30 -0.44 -18.60
C GLN A 87 -16.87 -0.53 -19.16
N THR A 88 -16.33 0.56 -19.70
CA THR A 88 -14.97 0.65 -20.27
C THR A 88 -13.91 1.00 -19.23
N TRP A 89 -14.31 1.45 -18.04
CA TRP A 89 -13.39 1.80 -16.96
C TRP A 89 -13.09 0.56 -16.12
N GLN A 90 -11.81 0.21 -15.99
CA GLN A 90 -11.38 -0.92 -15.16
C GLN A 90 -10.23 -0.48 -14.27
N LEU A 91 -10.32 -0.79 -12.98
CA LEU A 91 -9.17 -0.68 -12.10
C LEU A 91 -8.25 -1.88 -12.37
N PRO A 92 -6.92 -1.71 -12.23
CA PRO A 92 -6.01 -2.85 -12.14
C PRO A 92 -6.51 -3.84 -11.10
N VAL A 93 -6.29 -5.14 -11.32
CA VAL A 93 -6.60 -6.14 -10.28
C VAL A 93 -5.70 -5.89 -9.08
N PHE A 94 -6.25 -5.96 -7.88
CA PHE A 94 -5.53 -5.69 -6.63
C PHE A 94 -5.90 -6.71 -5.54
N ASN A 95 -5.28 -6.59 -4.38
CA ASN A 95 -5.55 -7.43 -3.22
C ASN A 95 -5.83 -6.62 -1.94
N ILE A 96 -6.02 -7.32 -0.83
CA ILE A 96 -6.30 -6.70 0.48
C ILE A 96 -5.09 -5.89 0.99
N ALA A 97 -3.86 -6.29 0.67
CA ALA A 97 -2.67 -5.54 1.04
C ALA A 97 -2.61 -4.19 0.31
N ASP A 98 -3.01 -4.13 -0.96
CA ASP A 98 -3.10 -2.88 -1.71
C ASP A 98 -4.18 -1.95 -1.12
N ILE A 99 -5.34 -2.49 -0.74
CA ILE A 99 -6.38 -1.73 -0.02
C ILE A 99 -5.81 -1.13 1.27
N ALA A 100 -5.11 -1.93 2.07
CA ALA A 100 -4.52 -1.46 3.33
C ALA A 100 -3.51 -0.33 3.11
N ILE A 101 -2.64 -0.47 2.11
CA ILE A 101 -1.68 0.59 1.73
C ILE A 101 -2.43 1.86 1.31
N THR A 102 -3.40 1.74 0.40
CA THR A 102 -4.17 2.89 -0.10
C THR A 102 -4.90 3.62 1.02
N LEU A 103 -5.59 2.89 1.90
CA LEU A 103 -6.31 3.48 3.04
C LEU A 103 -5.35 4.13 4.04
N GLY A 104 -4.22 3.48 4.32
CA GLY A 104 -3.20 4.04 5.21
C GLY A 104 -2.60 5.34 4.67
N VAL A 105 -2.32 5.41 3.36
CA VAL A 105 -1.84 6.64 2.71
C VAL A 105 -2.91 7.74 2.75
N ILE A 106 -4.18 7.43 2.44
CA ILE A 106 -5.28 8.40 2.51
C ILE A 106 -5.41 8.97 3.93
N LEU A 107 -5.39 8.12 4.96
CA LEU A 107 -5.47 8.55 6.35
C LEU A 107 -4.28 9.43 6.75
N LEU A 108 -3.08 9.09 6.31
CA LEU A 108 -1.89 9.89 6.57
C LEU A 108 -2.00 11.27 5.92
N LEU A 109 -2.47 11.36 4.67
CA LEU A 109 -2.67 12.64 3.98
C LEU A 109 -3.72 13.49 4.69
N LEU A 110 -4.84 12.90 5.11
CA LEU A 110 -5.89 13.60 5.85
C LEU A 110 -5.39 14.12 7.21
N SER A 111 -4.54 13.35 7.90
CA SER A 111 -3.90 13.76 9.15
C SER A 111 -3.03 15.01 8.94
N ASN A 112 -2.18 15.00 7.91
CA ASN A 112 -1.28 16.13 7.60
C ASN A 112 -2.02 17.39 7.15
N LEU A 113 -3.10 17.24 6.35
CA LEU A 113 -3.92 18.38 5.92
C LEU A 113 -4.61 19.05 7.11
N GLN A 114 -5.10 18.28 8.08
CA GLN A 114 -5.72 18.83 9.30
C GLN A 114 -4.71 19.63 10.14
N VAL A 115 -3.46 19.15 10.24
CA VAL A 115 -2.39 19.88 10.94
C VAL A 115 -2.10 21.22 10.25
N SER A 116 -2.09 21.28 8.91
CA SER A 116 -1.85 22.54 8.18
C SER A 116 -2.97 23.57 8.30
N MET A 117 -4.21 23.13 8.51
CA MET A 117 -5.40 24.00 8.62
C MET A 117 -5.63 24.54 10.03
N ILE A 118 -4.90 24.03 11.03
CA ILE A 118 -4.82 24.59 12.38
C ILE A 118 -3.51 25.38 12.44
N PRO A 119 -3.47 26.66 12.01
CA PRO A 119 -2.28 27.47 12.23
C PRO A 119 -2.02 27.53 13.73
N ASN A 120 -0.76 27.35 14.12
CA ASN A 120 -0.29 27.61 15.47
C ASN A 120 -0.82 28.98 15.90
N LEU A 121 -1.79 29.01 16.81
CA LEU A 121 -2.12 30.24 17.51
C LEU A 121 -0.82 30.65 18.24
N PRO A 122 -0.30 31.85 18.01
CA PRO A 122 0.87 32.32 18.75
C PRO A 122 0.47 32.42 20.23
N GLY A 123 0.87 31.44 21.05
CA GLY A 123 0.72 31.57 22.51
C GLY A 123 0.39 30.35 23.36
N SER A 124 0.63 29.10 22.97
CA SER A 124 0.73 28.03 23.99
C SER A 124 2.16 27.52 24.09
N LYS A 125 2.80 27.90 25.20
CA LYS A 125 4.05 27.31 25.69
C LYS A 125 3.95 25.80 25.80
#